data_AF-A0A2M7L229-F1
#
_entry.id   AF-A0A2M7L229-F1
#
_cell.length_a   1.000
_cell.length_b   1.000
_cell.length_c   1.000
_cell.angle_alpha   90.00
_cell.angle_beta   90.00
_cell.angle_gamma   90.00
#
_symmetry.space_group_name_H-M   'P 1'
#
loop_
_entity.id
_entity.type
_entity.pdbx_description
1 polymer ?
#
loop_
_entity_poly.entity_id
_entity_poly.type
_entity_poly.pdbx_seq_one_letter_code
_entity_poly.pdbx_strand_id
1 'polypeptide(L)'
;MSYFGRAESWVEARLNPDWTGSLNCLPCGAEESRQQGERVAVAVPRPAAEYAAWREEAFAEALARELKKKRKAKLTAKQQGDLEATYASDLFAALHAETTDLRKQGWLLPPAATKAAYRLPADALRARPQTLRPPARRQPTMALFALAGSVLPRLTDCVYVAETMRQALMKWSDGAAVFAGKDAGGAPLEGHRHAFFLPTDDDNDGRLDHLIVYCREGFDPSAQQAFAGVRRLWQASGRPDLHLTLLGLGRPEDYGGLDPRAGQTPALAASRVWVSRTPLVLTRHPKLRKDGTARADCPEQQVQQALSRLGQPAPIAVERRHCTEAAGRPVRWLDFARERRRGNQPPVDSRGWGFEIRFEKEVRGPLALGYACHFGLGQFIASAE
;
A
#
# COMPACT_ATOMS: atom_id res chain seq x y z
N MET A 1 -18.72 -3.65 -25.23
CA MET A 1 -17.37 -3.12 -24.94
C MET A 1 -16.44 -4.32 -24.86
N SER A 2 -15.54 -4.51 -25.81
CA SER A 2 -14.95 -5.83 -26.06
C SER A 2 -13.50 -6.01 -25.58
N TYR A 3 -12.69 -4.95 -25.41
CA TYR A 3 -11.31 -5.09 -24.92
C TYR A 3 -10.70 -3.76 -24.46
N PHE A 4 -10.10 -3.72 -23.26
CA PHE A 4 -9.46 -2.53 -22.67
C PHE A 4 -7.93 -2.66 -22.51
N GLY A 5 -7.30 -3.67 -23.13
CA GLY A 5 -5.84 -3.78 -23.16
C GLY A 5 -5.20 -4.51 -21.98
N ARG A 6 -5.96 -4.92 -20.95
CA ARG A 6 -5.51 -5.82 -19.87
C ARG A 6 -6.62 -6.77 -19.42
N ALA A 7 -6.25 -7.96 -18.98
CA ALA A 7 -7.17 -9.01 -18.54
C ALA A 7 -7.96 -8.66 -17.25
N GLU A 8 -7.57 -7.59 -16.54
CA GLU A 8 -8.14 -7.18 -15.24
C GLU A 8 -8.88 -5.83 -15.32
N SER A 9 -9.14 -5.32 -16.52
CA SER A 9 -9.85 -4.05 -16.69
C SER A 9 -11.36 -4.25 -16.58
N TRP A 10 -11.98 -3.63 -15.56
CA TRP A 10 -13.43 -3.61 -15.37
C TRP A 10 -14.01 -2.28 -15.83
N VAL A 11 -15.22 -2.32 -16.40
CA VAL A 11 -15.99 -1.12 -16.72
C VAL A 11 -17.39 -1.28 -16.18
N GLU A 12 -17.84 -0.25 -15.49
CA GLU A 12 -19.23 -0.06 -15.11
C GLU A 12 -19.83 1.01 -16.02
N ALA A 13 -20.98 0.72 -16.61
CA ALA A 13 -21.70 1.66 -17.46
C ALA A 13 -23.17 1.70 -17.04
N ARG A 14 -23.74 2.90 -17.06
CA ARG A 14 -25.16 3.14 -16.82
C ARG A 14 -25.76 3.91 -17.99
N LEU A 15 -26.99 3.58 -18.35
CA LEU A 15 -27.76 4.38 -19.31
C LEU A 15 -28.07 5.73 -18.65
N ASN A 16 -27.70 6.82 -19.32
CA ASN A 16 -28.05 8.17 -18.89
C ASN A 16 -29.07 8.75 -19.89
N PRO A 17 -30.39 8.72 -19.57
CA PRO A 17 -31.41 9.20 -20.49
C PRO A 17 -31.38 10.72 -20.68
N ASP A 18 -30.83 11.46 -19.71
CA ASP A 18 -30.81 12.94 -19.71
C ASP A 18 -29.50 13.51 -20.28
N TRP A 19 -28.74 12.73 -21.03
CA TRP A 19 -27.46 13.19 -21.57
C TRP A 19 -27.65 14.15 -22.74
N THR A 20 -27.25 15.41 -22.55
CA THR A 20 -27.29 16.48 -23.55
C THR A 20 -25.91 16.83 -24.13
N GLY A 21 -24.93 15.93 -23.98
CA GLY A 21 -23.58 16.17 -24.46
C GLY A 21 -23.45 16.04 -25.99
N SER A 22 -22.27 16.37 -26.51
CA SER A 22 -21.91 16.15 -27.91
C SER A 22 -21.23 14.79 -28.08
N LEU A 23 -21.62 14.03 -29.09
CA LEU A 23 -20.93 12.77 -29.43
C LEU A 23 -19.50 13.07 -29.90
N ASN A 24 -18.52 12.43 -29.28
CA ASN A 24 -17.10 12.59 -29.60
C ASN A 24 -16.63 11.69 -30.75
N CYS A 25 -17.51 10.82 -31.27
CA CYS A 25 -17.29 10.02 -32.46
C CYS A 25 -18.63 9.80 -33.18
N LEU A 26 -18.61 9.81 -34.52
CA LEU A 26 -19.79 9.64 -35.36
C LEU A 26 -19.49 8.64 -36.50
N PRO A 27 -20.50 7.89 -36.97
CA PRO A 27 -20.36 7.07 -38.16
C PRO A 27 -20.09 7.95 -39.38
N CYS A 28 -19.20 7.49 -40.26
CA CYS A 28 -18.90 8.17 -41.51
C CYS A 28 -20.16 8.20 -42.39
N GLY A 29 -20.64 9.40 -42.76
CA GLY A 29 -21.84 9.57 -43.59
C GLY A 29 -23.05 10.15 -42.87
N ALA A 30 -23.03 10.30 -41.55
CA ALA A 30 -24.02 11.13 -40.85
C ALA A 30 -23.90 12.60 -41.29
N GLU A 31 -25.01 13.32 -41.47
CA GLU A 31 -25.01 14.74 -41.92
C GLU A 31 -24.17 15.66 -41.02
N GLU A 32 -24.03 15.29 -39.75
CA GLU A 32 -23.24 15.99 -38.72
C GLU A 32 -21.73 15.67 -38.78
N SER A 33 -21.27 14.83 -39.72
CA SER A 33 -19.87 14.43 -39.92
C SER A 33 -19.00 15.55 -40.54
N ARG A 34 -19.07 16.78 -40.02
CA ARG A 34 -18.13 17.87 -40.39
C ARG A 34 -16.76 17.76 -39.69
N GLN A 35 -16.58 16.78 -38.80
CA GLN A 35 -15.33 16.60 -38.07
C GLN A 35 -14.20 16.08 -38.98
N GLN A 36 -13.10 16.84 -39.03
CA GLN A 36 -11.81 16.37 -39.57
C GLN A 36 -11.19 15.39 -38.57
N GLY A 37 -10.71 14.24 -39.04
CA GLY A 37 -10.21 13.19 -38.15
C GLY A 37 -9.84 11.89 -38.85
N GLU A 38 -9.27 10.95 -38.08
CA GLU A 38 -8.89 9.62 -38.52
C GLU A 38 -10.13 8.73 -38.70
N ARG A 39 -10.12 7.86 -39.73
CA ARG A 39 -11.17 6.86 -39.95
C ARG A 39 -10.78 5.56 -39.26
N VAL A 40 -11.63 5.08 -38.35
CA VAL A 40 -11.43 3.83 -37.61
C VAL A 40 -12.58 2.87 -37.92
N ALA A 41 -12.27 1.61 -38.20
CA ALA A 41 -13.27 0.57 -38.38
C ALA A 41 -13.69 0.00 -37.01
N VAL A 42 -14.98 0.13 -36.67
CA VAL A 42 -15.55 -0.31 -35.40
C VAL A 42 -16.56 -1.43 -35.67
N ALA A 43 -16.49 -2.50 -34.88
CA ALA A 43 -17.51 -3.54 -34.91
C ALA A 43 -18.79 -3.01 -34.24
N VAL A 44 -19.89 -2.97 -34.99
CA VAL A 44 -21.21 -2.52 -34.54
C VAL A 44 -22.24 -3.63 -34.73
N PRO A 45 -23.30 -3.67 -33.92
CA PRO A 45 -24.39 -4.60 -34.15
C PRO A 45 -25.06 -4.29 -35.50
N ARG A 46 -25.41 -5.33 -36.25
CA ARG A 46 -26.33 -5.20 -37.38
C ARG A 46 -27.73 -4.82 -36.86
N PRO A 47 -28.53 -4.09 -37.66
CA PRO A 47 -29.94 -3.92 -37.38
C PRO A 47 -30.61 -5.28 -37.19
N ALA A 48 -31.49 -5.39 -36.19
CA ALA A 48 -32.10 -6.66 -35.80
C ALA A 48 -32.84 -7.35 -36.97
N ALA A 49 -33.54 -6.56 -37.79
CA ALA A 49 -34.25 -7.06 -38.97
C ALA A 49 -33.30 -7.64 -40.04
N GLU A 50 -32.17 -6.98 -40.28
CA GLU A 50 -31.17 -7.47 -41.24
C GLU A 50 -30.51 -8.76 -40.77
N TYR A 51 -30.24 -8.88 -39.47
CA TYR A 51 -29.71 -10.10 -38.89
C TYR A 51 -30.70 -11.27 -39.02
N ALA A 52 -31.98 -11.03 -38.72
CA ALA A 52 -33.02 -12.06 -38.83
C ALA A 52 -33.13 -12.59 -40.26
N ALA A 53 -33.21 -11.70 -41.25
CA ALA A 53 -33.29 -12.07 -42.66
C ALA A 53 -32.04 -12.85 -43.12
N TRP A 54 -30.85 -12.33 -42.79
CA TRP A 54 -29.58 -13.00 -43.11
C TRP A 54 -29.48 -14.39 -42.48
N ARG A 55 -29.94 -14.53 -41.23
CA ARG A 55 -29.91 -15.80 -40.51
C ARG A 55 -30.77 -16.85 -41.19
N GLU A 56 -32.00 -16.49 -41.57
CA GLU A 56 -32.92 -17.43 -42.23
C GLU A 56 -32.32 -18.00 -43.51
N GLU A 57 -31.76 -17.13 -44.35
CA GLU A 57 -31.09 -17.52 -45.59
C GLU A 57 -29.85 -18.39 -45.32
N ALA A 58 -28.93 -17.91 -44.48
CA ALA A 58 -27.68 -18.61 -44.19
C ALA A 58 -27.91 -19.96 -43.49
N PHE A 59 -28.92 -20.06 -42.63
CA PHE A 59 -29.30 -21.31 -41.97
C PHE A 59 -29.92 -22.29 -42.96
N ALA A 60 -30.81 -21.84 -43.86
CA ALA A 60 -31.41 -22.68 -44.88
C ALA A 60 -30.35 -23.25 -45.84
N GLU A 61 -29.39 -22.42 -46.28
CA GLU A 61 -28.27 -22.86 -47.11
C GLU A 61 -27.37 -23.87 -46.40
N ALA A 62 -27.04 -23.61 -45.13
CA ALA A 62 -26.20 -24.50 -44.34
C ALA A 62 -26.88 -25.86 -44.11
N LEU A 63 -28.18 -25.86 -43.81
CA LEU A 63 -29.01 -27.06 -43.68
C LEU A 63 -29.06 -27.85 -45.00
N ALA A 64 -29.30 -27.17 -46.12
CA ALA A 64 -29.32 -27.81 -47.45
C ALA A 64 -27.97 -28.45 -47.79
N ARG A 65 -26.85 -27.80 -47.44
CA ARG A 65 -25.49 -28.32 -47.66
C ARG A 65 -25.23 -29.58 -46.85
N GLU A 66 -25.63 -29.62 -45.58
CA GLU A 66 -25.48 -30.81 -44.73
C GLU A 66 -26.38 -31.97 -45.18
N LEU A 67 -27.62 -31.69 -45.58
CA LEU A 67 -28.52 -32.70 -46.16
C LEU A 67 -27.95 -33.29 -47.47
N LYS A 68 -27.30 -32.46 -48.31
CA LYS A 68 -26.65 -32.91 -49.55
C LYS A 68 -25.46 -33.81 -49.26
N LYS A 69 -24.61 -33.48 -48.28
CA LYS A 69 -23.49 -34.34 -47.84
C LYS A 69 -23.97 -35.72 -47.38
N LYS A 70 -25.15 -35.78 -46.76
CA LYS A 70 -25.78 -37.03 -46.32
C LYS A 70 -26.63 -37.74 -47.38
N ARG A 71 -26.53 -37.38 -48.66
CA ARG A 71 -27.36 -37.95 -49.75
C ARG A 71 -28.86 -37.91 -49.40
N LYS A 72 -29.33 -36.82 -48.79
CA LYS A 72 -30.70 -36.58 -48.31
C LYS A 72 -31.16 -37.41 -47.09
N ALA A 73 -30.26 -38.05 -46.34
CA ALA A 73 -30.63 -38.63 -45.04
C ALA A 73 -30.81 -37.54 -43.95
N LYS A 74 -31.69 -37.79 -42.96
CA LYS A 74 -31.95 -36.86 -41.84
C LYS A 74 -30.67 -36.50 -41.07
N LEU A 75 -30.57 -35.23 -40.63
CA LEU A 75 -29.55 -34.80 -39.67
C LEU A 75 -29.80 -35.45 -38.30
N THR A 76 -28.74 -35.71 -37.55
CA THR A 76 -28.87 -36.14 -36.16
C THR A 76 -29.18 -34.93 -35.26
N ALA A 77 -29.82 -35.16 -34.11
CA ALA A 77 -30.17 -34.10 -33.16
C ALA A 77 -28.96 -33.23 -32.76
N LYS A 78 -27.78 -33.86 -32.58
CA LYS A 78 -26.53 -33.15 -32.29
C LYS A 78 -26.12 -32.19 -33.41
N GLN A 79 -26.22 -32.63 -34.68
CA GLN A 79 -25.83 -31.81 -35.83
C GLN A 79 -26.79 -30.64 -36.04
N GLN A 80 -28.08 -30.86 -35.78
CA GLN A 80 -29.07 -29.80 -35.82
C GLN A 80 -28.79 -28.76 -34.72
N GLY A 81 -28.47 -29.21 -33.50
CA GLY A 81 -28.07 -28.33 -32.40
C GLY A 81 -26.79 -27.54 -32.69
N ASP A 82 -25.77 -28.15 -33.30
CA ASP A 82 -24.52 -27.46 -33.68
C ASP A 82 -24.77 -26.38 -34.75
N LEU A 83 -25.70 -26.63 -35.69
CA LEU A 83 -26.15 -25.65 -36.69
C LEU A 83 -26.91 -24.50 -36.04
N GLU A 84 -27.85 -24.78 -35.16
CA GLU A 84 -28.62 -23.76 -34.42
C GLU A 84 -27.71 -22.92 -33.50
N ALA A 85 -26.68 -23.51 -32.91
CA ALA A 85 -25.67 -22.80 -32.12
C ALA A 85 -24.76 -21.90 -32.98
N THR A 86 -24.44 -22.32 -34.21
CA THR A 86 -23.65 -21.51 -35.16
C THR A 86 -24.43 -20.30 -35.67
N TYR A 87 -25.74 -20.46 -35.85
CA TYR A 87 -26.67 -19.42 -36.30
C TYR A 87 -27.70 -19.12 -35.21
N ALA A 88 -27.25 -18.48 -34.14
CA ALA A 88 -28.07 -18.14 -32.98
C ALA A 88 -29.39 -17.44 -33.37
N SER A 89 -30.50 -17.80 -32.73
CA SER A 89 -31.82 -17.22 -33.03
C SER A 89 -31.98 -15.78 -32.57
N ASP A 90 -31.20 -15.37 -31.57
CA ASP A 90 -31.27 -14.07 -30.94
C ASP A 90 -30.03 -13.23 -31.26
N LEU A 91 -30.25 -11.93 -31.52
CA LEU A 91 -29.19 -10.98 -31.87
C LEU A 91 -28.18 -10.82 -30.73
N PHE A 92 -28.66 -10.77 -29.47
CA PHE A 92 -27.80 -10.61 -28.31
C PHE A 92 -26.91 -11.85 -28.13
N ALA A 93 -27.48 -13.05 -28.21
CA ALA A 93 -26.72 -14.30 -28.19
C ALA A 93 -25.67 -14.37 -29.31
N ALA A 94 -26.05 -13.95 -30.53
CA ALA A 94 -25.14 -13.91 -31.67
C ALA A 94 -23.97 -12.91 -31.50
N LEU A 95 -24.17 -11.81 -30.77
CA LEU A 95 -23.13 -10.82 -30.44
C LEU A 95 -22.23 -11.26 -29.27
N HIS A 96 -22.73 -12.14 -28.39
CA HIS A 96 -22.01 -12.66 -27.22
C HIS A 96 -21.24 -13.96 -27.51
N ALA A 97 -21.04 -14.29 -28.78
CA ALA A 97 -20.25 -15.46 -29.17
C ALA A 97 -18.80 -15.34 -28.66
N GLU A 98 -18.30 -16.41 -28.04
CA GLU A 98 -16.92 -16.44 -27.56
C GLU A 98 -15.93 -16.53 -28.71
N THR A 99 -14.72 -15.98 -28.52
CA THR A 99 -13.66 -16.01 -29.53
C THR A 99 -13.31 -17.45 -29.94
N THR A 100 -13.41 -18.39 -29.00
CA THR A 100 -13.18 -19.83 -29.20
C THR A 100 -14.18 -20.42 -30.19
N ASP A 101 -15.46 -20.08 -30.04
CA ASP A 101 -16.54 -20.56 -30.91
C ASP A 101 -16.46 -19.94 -32.31
N LEU A 102 -16.18 -18.63 -32.38
CA LEU A 102 -15.98 -17.94 -33.65
C LEU A 102 -14.86 -18.58 -34.48
N ARG A 103 -13.73 -18.90 -33.85
CA ARG A 103 -12.61 -19.59 -34.52
C ARG A 103 -13.00 -21.00 -34.97
N LYS A 104 -13.69 -21.76 -34.12
CA LYS A 104 -14.16 -23.12 -34.46
C LYS A 104 -15.13 -23.12 -35.65
N GLN A 105 -15.98 -22.10 -35.73
CA GLN A 105 -16.98 -21.92 -36.79
C GLN A 105 -16.44 -21.16 -38.02
N GLY A 106 -15.21 -20.65 -37.99
CA GLY A 106 -14.57 -19.94 -39.09
C GLY A 106 -15.00 -18.48 -39.26
N TRP A 107 -15.60 -17.87 -38.24
CA TRP A 107 -16.02 -16.47 -38.26
C TRP A 107 -14.90 -15.52 -37.80
N LEU A 108 -14.66 -14.46 -38.58
CA LEU A 108 -13.74 -13.37 -38.21
C LEU A 108 -14.38 -12.37 -37.25
N LEU A 109 -15.72 -12.25 -37.30
CA LEU A 109 -16.54 -11.39 -36.47
C LEU A 109 -17.82 -12.16 -36.13
N PRO A 110 -18.48 -11.85 -35.00
CA PRO A 110 -19.79 -12.40 -34.71
C PRO A 110 -20.75 -12.21 -35.89
N PRO A 111 -21.60 -13.19 -36.23
CA PRO A 111 -22.53 -13.09 -37.34
C PRO A 111 -23.52 -11.91 -37.24
N ALA A 112 -23.81 -11.46 -36.03
CA ALA A 112 -24.64 -10.28 -35.77
C ALA A 112 -23.87 -8.96 -35.81
N ALA A 113 -22.54 -8.99 -36.02
CA ALA A 113 -21.71 -7.79 -36.14
C ALA A 113 -21.45 -7.43 -37.60
N THR A 114 -21.26 -6.14 -37.84
CA THR A 114 -20.70 -5.58 -39.08
C THR A 114 -19.63 -4.55 -38.73
N LYS A 115 -18.83 -4.14 -39.71
CA LYS A 115 -17.86 -3.05 -39.54
C LYS A 115 -18.47 -1.76 -40.03
N ALA A 116 -18.54 -0.76 -39.16
CA ALA A 116 -18.85 0.61 -39.53
C ALA A 116 -17.61 1.48 -39.41
N ALA A 117 -17.42 2.40 -40.37
CA ALA A 117 -16.34 3.37 -40.28
C ALA A 117 -16.80 4.53 -39.40
N TYR A 118 -16.07 4.82 -38.33
CA TYR A 118 -16.26 5.98 -37.47
C TYR A 118 -15.16 7.01 -37.71
N ARG A 119 -15.49 8.29 -37.54
CA ARG A 119 -14.47 9.35 -37.46
C ARG A 119 -14.13 9.63 -36.01
N LEU A 120 -12.84 9.59 -35.74
CA LEU A 120 -12.26 9.92 -34.45
C LEU A 120 -11.47 11.23 -34.58
N PRO A 121 -11.56 12.17 -33.62
CA PRO A 121 -10.71 13.35 -33.60
C PRO A 121 -9.23 12.96 -33.69
N ALA A 122 -8.43 13.73 -34.44
CA ALA A 122 -7.03 13.39 -34.77
C ALA A 122 -6.13 13.17 -33.55
N ASP A 123 -6.52 13.64 -32.38
CA ASP A 123 -5.79 13.55 -31.12
C ASP A 123 -6.49 12.71 -30.05
N ALA A 124 -7.57 12.00 -30.38
CA ALA A 124 -8.36 11.25 -29.39
C ALA A 124 -7.59 10.08 -28.74
N LEU A 125 -6.64 9.47 -29.47
CA LEU A 125 -5.75 8.44 -28.95
C LEU A 125 -4.39 8.99 -28.49
N ARG A 126 -4.18 10.31 -28.62
CA ARG A 126 -2.95 10.93 -28.17
C ARG A 126 -2.94 10.84 -26.65
N ALA A 127 -2.03 10.02 -26.11
CA ALA A 127 -1.76 9.97 -24.69
C ALA A 127 -1.36 11.37 -24.22
N ARG A 128 -2.33 12.10 -23.65
CA ARG A 128 -2.06 13.31 -22.89
C ARG A 128 -1.75 12.81 -21.49
N PRO A 129 -0.50 12.80 -21.02
CA PRO A 129 -0.23 12.61 -19.61
C PRO A 129 -0.97 13.73 -18.89
N GLN A 130 -2.16 13.43 -18.37
CA GLN A 130 -2.72 14.23 -17.30
C GLN A 130 -1.81 13.97 -16.13
N THR A 131 -0.80 14.83 -15.97
CA THR A 131 -0.31 15.13 -14.65
C THR A 131 -1.49 15.72 -13.93
N LEU A 132 -2.30 14.85 -13.30
CA LEU A 132 -3.06 15.28 -12.14
C LEU A 132 -2.01 15.96 -11.28
N ARG A 133 -2.04 17.30 -11.21
CA ARG A 133 -1.23 18.01 -10.24
C ARG A 133 -1.61 17.35 -8.93
N PRO A 134 -0.70 16.60 -8.28
CA PRO A 134 -1.03 16.06 -6.98
C PRO A 134 -1.48 17.28 -6.16
N PRO A 135 -2.58 17.20 -5.39
CA PRO A 135 -2.84 18.23 -4.40
C PRO A 135 -1.52 18.46 -3.66
N ALA A 136 -1.09 19.73 -3.52
CA ALA A 136 0.25 20.12 -3.08
C ALA A 136 0.76 19.09 -2.07
N ARG A 137 1.65 18.18 -2.50
CA ARG A 137 1.99 16.99 -1.71
C ARG A 137 2.60 17.54 -0.43
N ARG A 138 1.84 17.46 0.66
CA ARG A 138 2.33 17.75 1.98
C ARG A 138 3.59 16.91 2.15
N GLN A 139 4.68 17.55 2.55
CA GLN A 139 5.97 16.89 2.72
C GLN A 139 5.78 15.62 3.56
N PRO A 140 6.23 14.44 3.09
CA PRO A 140 6.03 13.19 3.82
C PRO A 140 6.80 13.26 5.14
N THR A 141 6.16 12.82 6.22
CA THR A 141 6.74 12.75 7.57
C THR A 141 7.16 11.35 7.94
N MET A 142 6.85 10.35 7.11
CA MET A 142 7.31 8.99 7.30
C MET A 142 7.70 8.27 6.00
N ALA A 143 8.55 7.26 6.15
CA ALA A 143 8.82 6.21 5.18
C ALA A 143 8.60 4.84 5.84
N LEU A 144 7.89 3.94 5.16
CA LEU A 144 7.62 2.59 5.62
C LEU A 144 8.39 1.58 4.75
N PHE A 145 9.13 0.69 5.39
CA PHE A 145 9.88 -0.37 4.74
C PHE A 145 9.41 -1.75 5.21
N ALA A 146 9.35 -2.71 4.28
CA ALA A 146 9.34 -4.13 4.59
C ALA A 146 10.77 -4.66 4.65
N LEU A 147 11.04 -5.55 5.61
CA LEU A 147 12.30 -6.25 5.80
C LEU A 147 12.16 -7.68 5.27
N ALA A 148 13.16 -8.14 4.51
CA ALA A 148 13.23 -9.50 4.01
C ALA A 148 14.61 -10.10 4.22
N GLY A 149 14.66 -11.38 4.60
CA GLY A 149 15.89 -12.12 4.81
C GLY A 149 15.60 -13.58 5.15
N SER A 150 16.62 -14.43 5.09
CA SER A 150 16.46 -15.84 5.48
C SER A 150 16.07 -16.02 6.94
N VAL A 151 16.54 -15.12 7.81
CA VAL A 151 16.15 -15.03 9.22
C VAL A 151 16.03 -13.55 9.59
N LEU A 152 14.81 -13.12 9.93
CA LEU A 152 14.57 -11.76 10.41
C LEU A 152 15.11 -11.56 11.84
N PRO A 153 15.58 -10.35 12.19
CA PRO A 153 16.13 -10.06 13.52
C PRO A 153 15.02 -10.13 14.56
N ARG A 154 15.37 -10.46 15.80
CA ARG A 154 14.38 -10.53 16.89
C ARG A 154 13.94 -9.13 17.29
N LEU A 155 12.71 -9.02 17.80
CA LEU A 155 12.19 -7.80 18.42
C LEU A 155 13.16 -7.25 19.50
N THR A 156 13.82 -8.14 20.24
CA THR A 156 14.81 -7.79 21.28
C THR A 156 16.07 -7.10 20.77
N ASP A 157 16.36 -7.17 19.47
CA ASP A 157 17.54 -6.58 18.82
C ASP A 157 17.20 -5.26 18.08
N CYS A 158 16.02 -4.68 18.30
CA CYS A 158 15.51 -3.51 17.56
C CYS A 158 16.50 -2.35 17.48
N VAL A 159 17.22 -2.05 18.57
CA VAL A 159 18.17 -0.94 18.62
C VAL A 159 19.31 -1.07 17.62
N TYR A 160 19.73 -2.29 17.31
CA TYR A 160 20.79 -2.54 16.35
C TYR A 160 20.29 -2.36 14.92
N VAL A 161 19.08 -2.81 14.60
CA VAL A 161 18.48 -2.62 13.27
C VAL A 161 18.25 -1.14 13.00
N ALA A 162 17.72 -0.41 13.98
CA ALA A 162 17.52 1.03 13.89
C ALA A 162 18.83 1.80 13.67
N GLU A 163 19.89 1.44 14.39
CA GLU A 163 21.21 2.05 14.24
C GLU A 163 21.83 1.79 12.86
N THR A 164 21.69 0.56 12.33
CA THR A 164 22.16 0.24 10.97
C THR A 164 21.36 1.00 9.91
N MET A 165 20.04 1.13 10.07
CA MET A 165 19.20 1.90 9.15
C MET A 165 19.65 3.37 9.09
N ARG A 166 19.86 3.99 10.25
CA ARG A 166 20.37 5.36 10.31
C ARG A 166 21.71 5.50 9.57
N GLN A 167 22.65 4.59 9.80
CA GLN A 167 23.95 4.62 9.13
C GLN A 167 23.82 4.50 7.61
N ALA A 168 22.95 3.61 7.14
CA ALA A 168 22.69 3.46 5.72
C ALA A 168 22.13 4.76 5.12
N LEU A 169 21.12 5.37 5.76
CA LEU A 169 20.53 6.61 5.28
C LEU A 169 21.52 7.77 5.30
N MET A 170 22.30 7.93 6.38
CA MET A 170 23.36 8.94 6.42
C MET A 170 24.37 8.76 5.28
N LYS A 171 24.73 7.52 4.92
CA LYS A 171 25.64 7.28 3.79
C LYS A 171 25.02 7.68 2.46
N TRP A 172 23.74 7.38 2.25
CA TRP A 172 23.03 7.73 1.01
C TRP A 172 22.70 9.20 0.87
N SER A 173 22.55 9.91 1.99
CA SER A 173 22.15 11.32 2.03
C SER A 173 23.32 12.27 2.29
N ASP A 174 24.57 11.80 2.19
CA ASP A 174 25.78 12.54 2.56
C ASP A 174 25.69 13.23 3.94
N GLY A 175 25.17 12.51 4.93
CA GLY A 175 25.10 12.96 6.31
C GLY A 175 24.00 13.98 6.62
N ALA A 176 22.96 14.11 5.77
CA ALA A 176 21.82 14.99 5.99
C ALA A 176 21.34 15.08 7.46
N ALA A 177 21.13 16.32 7.93
CA ALA A 177 20.83 16.66 9.32
C ALA A 177 19.63 15.89 9.89
N VAL A 178 18.60 15.66 9.07
CA VAL A 178 17.39 14.91 9.44
C VAL A 178 17.69 13.47 9.88
N PHE A 179 18.73 12.84 9.35
CA PHE A 179 19.16 11.49 9.76
C PHE A 179 20.32 11.52 10.75
N ALA A 180 21.24 12.48 10.61
CA ALA A 180 22.38 12.60 11.50
C ALA A 180 21.99 13.06 12.91
N GLY A 181 20.92 13.84 13.05
CA GLY A 181 20.53 14.48 14.30
C GLY A 181 21.49 15.59 14.73
N LYS A 182 22.22 16.16 13.78
CA LYS A 182 23.19 17.25 13.99
C LYS A 182 23.00 18.32 12.94
N ASP A 183 23.25 19.57 13.31
CA ASP A 183 23.32 20.68 12.36
C ASP A 183 24.65 20.70 11.57
N ALA A 184 24.79 21.67 10.67
CA ALA A 184 26.00 21.84 9.86
C ALA A 184 27.26 22.15 10.69
N GLY A 185 27.10 22.66 11.92
CA GLY A 185 28.20 22.88 12.88
C GLY A 185 28.54 21.63 13.71
N GLY A 186 27.80 20.54 13.54
CA GLY A 186 27.98 19.28 14.28
C GLY A 186 27.31 19.26 15.65
N ALA A 187 26.55 20.29 16.02
CA ALA A 187 25.82 20.35 17.28
C ALA A 187 24.54 19.47 17.21
N PRO A 188 24.18 18.74 18.28
CA PRO A 188 22.96 17.93 18.30
C PRO A 188 21.70 18.78 18.11
N LEU A 189 20.77 18.30 17.28
CA LEU A 189 19.48 18.95 17.11
C LEU A 189 18.60 18.77 18.35
N GLU A 190 18.06 19.87 18.86
CA GLU A 190 17.13 19.86 20.00
C GLU A 190 15.68 19.59 19.58
N GLY A 191 14.84 19.23 20.55
CA GLY A 191 13.38 19.13 20.35
C GLY A 191 12.91 17.98 19.47
N HIS A 192 13.67 16.88 19.39
CA HIS A 192 13.31 15.69 18.59
C HIS A 192 13.05 15.98 17.11
N ARG A 193 13.74 17.00 16.56
CA ARG A 193 13.61 17.47 15.17
C ARG A 193 14.34 16.62 14.12
N HIS A 194 14.69 15.39 14.48
CA HIS A 194 15.38 14.45 13.60
C HIS A 194 14.70 13.09 13.61
N ALA A 195 15.04 12.27 12.61
CA ALA A 195 14.34 11.03 12.34
C ALA A 195 14.40 10.05 13.50
N PHE A 196 13.27 9.38 13.72
CA PHE A 196 13.12 8.17 14.51
C PHE A 196 13.22 6.99 13.56
N PHE A 197 13.99 5.99 13.94
CA PHE A 197 14.13 4.72 13.24
C PHE A 197 13.50 3.65 14.11
N LEU A 198 12.33 3.17 13.69
CA LEU A 198 11.39 2.40 14.49
C LEU A 198 11.12 1.05 13.81
N PRO A 199 11.96 0.03 14.07
CA PRO A 199 11.69 -1.34 13.65
C PRO A 199 10.46 -1.88 14.37
N THR A 200 9.56 -2.53 13.62
CA THR A 200 8.32 -3.11 14.11
C THR A 200 8.21 -4.59 13.77
N ASP A 201 7.33 -5.26 14.52
CA ASP A 201 6.96 -6.67 14.42
C ASP A 201 5.43 -6.65 14.30
N ASP A 202 4.96 -6.45 13.06
CA ASP A 202 3.56 -6.19 12.73
C ASP A 202 2.75 -7.48 12.58
N ASP A 203 3.40 -8.61 12.23
CA ASP A 203 2.79 -9.94 12.22
C ASP A 203 2.80 -10.66 13.59
N ASN A 204 3.50 -10.08 14.58
CA ASN A 204 3.60 -10.53 15.96
C ASN A 204 4.30 -11.90 16.12
N ASP A 205 5.21 -12.27 15.23
CA ASP A 205 6.02 -13.49 15.30
C ASP A 205 7.27 -13.36 16.20
N GLY A 206 7.50 -12.18 16.78
CA GLY A 206 8.66 -11.87 17.62
C GLY A 206 9.90 -11.44 16.83
N ARG A 207 9.77 -11.18 15.53
CA ARG A 207 10.82 -10.74 14.63
C ARG A 207 10.42 -9.44 13.94
N LEU A 208 11.43 -8.70 13.54
CA LEU A 208 11.26 -7.40 12.91
C LEU A 208 11.01 -7.60 11.43
N ASP A 209 9.80 -7.30 10.98
CA ASP A 209 9.32 -7.44 9.60
C ASP A 209 9.18 -6.09 8.89
N HIS A 210 9.04 -5.00 9.65
CA HIS A 210 8.90 -3.65 9.12
C HIS A 210 9.85 -2.66 9.80
N LEU A 211 10.06 -1.54 9.13
CA LEU A 211 10.81 -0.42 9.67
C LEU A 211 10.16 0.90 9.25
N ILE A 212 9.79 1.69 10.25
CA ILE A 212 9.27 3.04 10.07
C ILE A 212 10.41 4.04 10.29
N VAL A 213 10.61 4.94 9.34
CA VAL A 213 11.44 6.15 9.53
C VAL A 213 10.50 7.34 9.64
N TYR A 214 10.48 8.02 10.78
CA TYR A 214 9.54 9.11 11.06
C TYR A 214 10.26 10.40 11.46
N CYS A 215 9.85 11.55 10.92
CA CYS A 215 10.32 12.85 11.34
C CYS A 215 9.16 13.86 11.30
N ARG A 216 8.91 14.55 12.43
CA ARG A 216 7.84 15.56 12.54
C ARG A 216 7.98 16.70 11.53
N GLU A 217 9.20 17.11 11.23
CA GLU A 217 9.52 18.20 10.28
C GLU A 217 9.41 17.77 8.81
N GLY A 218 9.25 16.46 8.55
CA GLY A 218 9.18 15.93 7.19
C GLY A 218 10.53 15.60 6.55
N PHE A 219 10.45 15.02 5.35
CA PHE A 219 11.60 14.66 4.52
C PHE A 219 11.61 15.47 3.23
N ASP A 220 12.68 16.23 3.00
CA ASP A 220 12.88 16.97 1.76
C ASP A 220 13.15 16.02 0.56
N PRO A 221 13.18 16.51 -0.69
CA PRO A 221 13.41 15.66 -1.86
C PRO A 221 14.73 14.87 -1.82
N SER A 222 15.78 15.40 -1.20
CA SER A 222 17.09 14.71 -1.07
C SER A 222 16.99 13.55 -0.08
N ALA A 223 16.38 13.78 1.07
CA ALA A 223 16.08 12.74 2.05
C ALA A 223 15.15 11.66 1.47
N GLN A 224 14.18 12.05 0.64
CA GLN A 224 13.30 11.11 -0.07
C GLN A 224 14.07 10.22 -1.06
N GLN A 225 15.06 10.78 -1.78
CA GLN A 225 15.92 10.00 -2.68
C GLN A 225 16.79 8.99 -1.90
N ALA A 226 17.27 9.36 -0.71
CA ALA A 226 18.06 8.46 0.12
C ALA A 226 17.30 7.17 0.48
N PHE A 227 15.98 7.25 0.73
CA PHE A 227 15.14 6.07 0.98
C PHE A 227 15.16 5.08 -0.19
N ALA A 228 15.14 5.55 -1.43
CA ALA A 228 15.16 4.69 -2.62
C ALA A 228 16.53 3.99 -2.83
N GLY A 229 17.61 4.56 -2.26
CA GLY A 229 18.95 3.98 -2.31
C GLY A 229 19.17 2.85 -1.30
N VAL A 230 18.49 2.90 -0.14
CA VAL A 230 18.65 1.88 0.91
C VAL A 230 17.89 0.61 0.54
N ARG A 231 18.58 -0.33 -0.08
CA ARG A 231 18.04 -1.66 -0.45
C ARG A 231 18.52 -2.80 0.44
N ARG A 232 19.60 -2.59 1.19
CA ARG A 232 20.20 -3.60 2.06
C ARG A 232 20.70 -2.98 3.37
N LEU A 233 20.52 -3.69 4.48
CA LEU A 233 21.14 -3.41 5.76
C LEU A 233 22.06 -4.55 6.15
N TRP A 234 23.30 -4.20 6.50
CA TRP A 234 24.28 -5.16 6.99
C TRP A 234 23.86 -5.72 8.35
N GLN A 235 24.05 -7.03 8.55
CA GLN A 235 23.88 -7.68 9.84
C GLN A 235 25.21 -8.13 10.44
N ALA A 236 25.33 -8.05 11.76
CA ALA A 236 26.52 -8.51 12.47
C ALA A 236 26.59 -10.04 12.57
N SER A 237 27.76 -10.52 13.01
CA SER A 237 28.00 -11.93 13.35
C SER A 237 27.81 -12.89 12.18
N GLY A 238 28.19 -12.46 10.97
CA GLY A 238 28.12 -13.29 9.75
C GLY A 238 26.70 -13.60 9.27
N ARG A 239 25.68 -12.94 9.82
CA ARG A 239 24.31 -13.06 9.32
C ARG A 239 24.19 -12.41 7.94
N PRO A 240 23.35 -12.97 7.05
CA PRO A 240 23.12 -12.37 5.73
C PRO A 240 22.45 -10.99 5.87
N ASP A 241 22.71 -10.11 4.91
CA ASP A 241 22.10 -8.78 4.87
C ASP A 241 20.57 -8.85 4.83
N LEU A 242 19.92 -7.90 5.51
CA LEU A 242 18.48 -7.66 5.35
C LEU A 242 18.25 -6.91 4.05
N HIS A 243 17.29 -7.35 3.26
CA HIS A 243 16.79 -6.63 2.10
C HIS A 243 15.63 -5.73 2.53
N LEU A 244 15.55 -4.56 1.91
CA LEU A 244 14.53 -3.56 2.22
C LEU A 244 13.74 -3.23 0.97
N THR A 245 12.43 -3.19 1.13
CA THR A 245 11.51 -2.67 0.12
C THR A 245 10.81 -1.47 0.69
N LEU A 246 11.00 -0.30 0.07
CA LEU A 246 10.24 0.90 0.41
C LEU A 246 8.78 0.69 -0.01
N LEU A 247 7.88 0.51 0.96
CA LEU A 247 6.46 0.31 0.73
C LEU A 247 5.76 1.64 0.43
N GLY A 248 6.20 2.73 1.07
CA GLY A 248 5.66 4.04 0.75
C GLY A 248 6.22 5.19 1.59
N LEU A 249 5.89 6.40 1.12
CA LEU A 249 6.18 7.67 1.75
C LEU A 249 4.86 8.39 1.98
N GLY A 250 4.65 8.91 3.19
CA GLY A 250 3.39 9.55 3.53
C GLY A 250 3.42 10.12 4.94
N ARG A 251 2.31 9.99 5.63
CA ARG A 251 2.09 10.44 7.00
C ARG A 251 1.54 9.30 7.87
N PRO A 252 1.63 9.39 9.20
CA PRO A 252 1.10 8.37 10.10
C PRO A 252 -0.36 7.99 9.82
N GLU A 253 -1.20 8.95 9.44
CA GLU A 253 -2.61 8.70 9.10
C GLU A 253 -2.82 7.79 7.86
N ASP A 254 -1.84 7.69 6.97
CA ASP A 254 -1.94 6.89 5.73
C ASP A 254 -1.73 5.39 6.00
N TYR A 255 -1.01 5.04 7.08
CA TYR A 255 -0.60 3.66 7.40
C TYR A 255 -1.02 3.23 8.82
N GLY A 256 -1.65 4.11 9.59
CA GLY A 256 -2.02 3.85 10.98
C GLY A 256 -3.32 3.07 11.11
N GLY A 257 -3.29 1.98 11.89
CA GLY A 257 -4.49 1.22 12.22
C GLY A 257 -4.16 -0.15 12.79
N LEU A 258 -5.18 -1.01 12.90
CA LEU A 258 -5.08 -2.34 13.51
C LEU A 258 -5.38 -3.48 12.54
N ASP A 259 -5.58 -3.19 11.25
CA ASP A 259 -5.83 -4.20 10.21
C ASP A 259 -4.56 -4.44 9.34
N PRO A 260 -3.78 -5.50 9.61
CA PRO A 260 -2.60 -5.82 8.82
C PRO A 260 -2.92 -6.11 7.35
N ARG A 261 -4.12 -6.59 7.02
CA ARG A 261 -4.50 -6.90 5.62
C ARG A 261 -4.67 -5.63 4.79
N ALA A 262 -4.99 -4.52 5.43
CA ALA A 262 -5.03 -3.20 4.82
C ALA A 262 -3.65 -2.53 4.76
N GLY A 263 -2.57 -3.23 5.19
CA GLY A 263 -1.22 -2.67 5.27
C GLY A 263 -1.08 -1.65 6.40
N GLN A 264 -1.93 -1.73 7.43
CA GLN A 264 -1.88 -0.84 8.58
C GLN A 264 -0.95 -1.38 9.67
N THR A 265 -0.34 -0.47 10.43
CA THR A 265 0.51 -0.81 11.58
C THR A 265 -0.01 -0.17 12.88
N PRO A 266 -0.07 -0.92 13.99
CA PRO A 266 -0.45 -0.42 15.30
C PRO A 266 0.48 0.69 15.83
N ALA A 267 1.72 0.76 15.35
CA ALA A 267 2.67 1.79 15.74
C ALA A 267 2.27 3.20 15.27
N LEU A 268 1.44 3.31 14.23
CA LEU A 268 1.01 4.58 13.63
C LEU A 268 -0.48 4.86 13.81
N ALA A 269 -1.20 3.95 14.47
CA ALA A 269 -2.61 4.08 14.73
C ALA A 269 -2.95 5.30 15.60
N ALA A 270 -4.23 5.63 15.68
CA ALA A 270 -4.77 6.48 16.74
C ALA A 270 -5.40 5.56 17.78
N SER A 271 -5.06 5.78 19.04
CA SER A 271 -5.70 5.09 20.14
C SER A 271 -5.66 5.93 21.40
N ARG A 272 -6.60 5.65 22.29
CA ARG A 272 -6.61 6.13 23.67
C ARG A 272 -5.68 5.31 24.55
N VAL A 273 -5.33 4.08 24.15
CA VAL A 273 -4.51 3.14 24.92
C VAL A 273 -3.25 2.76 24.14
N TRP A 274 -2.09 2.98 24.75
CA TRP A 274 -0.78 2.69 24.17
C TRP A 274 0.03 1.81 25.11
N VAL A 275 0.54 0.69 24.61
CA VAL A 275 1.31 -0.28 25.41
C VAL A 275 2.74 -0.36 24.91
N SER A 276 3.71 -0.40 25.82
CA SER A 276 5.12 -0.55 25.47
C SER A 276 5.37 -1.83 24.66
N ARG A 277 5.91 -1.66 23.45
CA ARG A 277 6.39 -2.74 22.58
C ARG A 277 7.88 -3.01 22.79
N THR A 278 8.66 -1.97 23.08
CA THR A 278 10.08 -2.08 23.44
C THR A 278 10.33 -1.32 24.75
N PRO A 279 11.37 -1.68 25.53
CA PRO A 279 11.54 -1.11 26.86
C PRO A 279 11.93 0.37 26.79
N LEU A 280 11.30 1.17 27.64
CA LEU A 280 11.70 2.53 27.93
C LEU A 280 12.91 2.51 28.87
N VAL A 281 14.01 3.11 28.42
CA VAL A 281 15.21 3.32 29.24
C VAL A 281 15.20 4.77 29.73
N LEU A 282 15.39 4.99 31.03
CA LEU A 282 15.27 6.32 31.61
C LEU A 282 16.41 7.24 31.17
N THR A 283 16.10 8.52 30.98
CA THR A 283 17.12 9.53 30.63
C THR A 283 17.78 10.15 31.85
N ARG A 284 17.18 10.00 33.03
CA ARG A 284 17.65 10.52 34.30
C ARG A 284 17.48 9.47 35.39
N HIS A 285 18.36 9.45 36.38
CA HIS A 285 18.17 8.62 37.56
C HIS A 285 16.96 9.12 38.37
N PRO A 286 16.03 8.24 38.76
CA PRO A 286 15.02 8.58 39.75
C PRO A 286 15.69 9.08 41.04
N LYS A 287 15.22 10.22 41.57
CA LYS A 287 15.70 10.74 42.84
C LYS A 287 14.99 9.99 43.95
N LEU A 288 15.69 9.10 44.64
CA LEU A 288 15.10 8.27 45.68
C LEU A 288 15.08 8.99 47.04
N ARG A 289 14.09 8.68 47.87
CA ARG A 289 14.06 8.98 49.31
C ARG A 289 14.96 7.98 50.05
N LYS A 290 15.22 8.22 51.35
CA LYS A 290 16.03 7.33 52.20
C LYS A 290 15.46 5.91 52.30
N ASP A 291 14.16 5.73 52.09
CA ASP A 291 13.45 4.44 52.08
C ASP A 291 13.45 3.72 50.72
N GLY A 292 14.14 4.28 49.70
CA GLY A 292 14.21 3.71 48.35
C GLY A 292 13.03 4.05 47.43
N THR A 293 12.00 4.75 47.92
CA THR A 293 10.89 5.22 47.08
C THR A 293 11.29 6.43 46.24
N ALA A 294 10.77 6.57 45.02
CA ALA A 294 11.10 7.72 44.17
C ALA A 294 10.45 9.00 44.73
N ARG A 295 11.29 9.98 45.11
CA ARG A 295 10.89 11.34 45.51
C ARG A 295 10.49 12.19 44.30
N ALA A 296 11.25 12.08 43.21
CA ALA A 296 11.10 12.83 41.97
C ALA A 296 11.76 12.07 40.82
N ASP A 297 11.44 12.43 39.58
CA ASP A 297 11.94 11.76 38.37
C ASP A 297 11.64 10.26 38.36
N CYS A 298 10.51 9.84 38.97
CA CYS A 298 10.09 8.44 38.91
C CYS A 298 9.80 8.03 37.46
N PRO A 299 9.82 6.73 37.12
CA PRO A 299 9.63 6.28 35.75
C PRO A 299 8.35 6.83 35.08
N GLU A 300 7.24 6.88 35.81
CA GLU A 300 5.95 7.42 35.36
C GLU A 300 6.02 8.94 35.11
N GLN A 301 6.68 9.69 35.99
CA GLN A 301 6.89 11.13 35.82
C GLN A 301 7.77 11.41 34.58
N GLN A 302 8.77 10.58 34.31
CA GLN A 302 9.59 10.71 33.10
C GLN A 302 8.80 10.40 31.82
N VAL A 303 7.84 9.46 31.85
CA VAL A 303 6.89 9.23 30.75
C VAL A 303 6.05 10.49 30.49
N GLN A 304 5.43 11.06 31.53
CA GLN A 304 4.62 12.28 31.41
C GLN A 304 5.45 13.46 30.86
N GLN A 305 6.67 13.65 31.37
CA GLN A 305 7.55 14.71 30.89
C GLN A 305 7.99 14.49 29.43
N ALA A 306 8.26 13.24 29.03
CA ALA A 306 8.61 12.91 27.65
C ALA A 306 7.43 13.17 26.69
N LEU A 307 6.20 12.79 27.07
CA LEU A 307 4.99 13.09 26.29
C LEU A 307 4.80 14.61 26.12
N SER A 308 4.97 15.38 27.19
CA SER A 308 4.89 16.84 27.14
C SER A 308 5.93 17.45 26.18
N ARG A 309 7.17 16.95 26.15
CA ARG A 309 8.20 17.39 25.20
C ARG A 309 7.87 17.07 23.75
N LEU A 310 7.12 16.00 23.49
CA LEU A 310 6.61 15.67 22.16
C LEU A 310 5.37 16.51 21.78
N GLY A 311 4.83 17.30 22.72
CA GLY A 311 3.59 18.06 22.53
C GLY A 311 2.33 17.19 22.59
N GLN A 312 2.42 16.01 23.19
CA GLN A 312 1.29 15.11 23.38
C GLN A 312 0.45 15.52 24.60
N PRO A 313 -0.86 15.22 24.61
CA PRO A 313 -1.72 15.51 25.76
C PRO A 313 -1.24 14.76 27.01
N ALA A 314 -1.58 15.30 28.19
CA ALA A 314 -1.31 14.60 29.43
C ALA A 314 -2.10 13.28 29.49
N PRO A 315 -1.47 12.16 29.88
CA PRO A 315 -2.20 10.91 30.04
C PRO A 315 -3.07 10.95 31.29
N ILE A 316 -4.21 10.26 31.25
CA ILE A 316 -5.10 10.07 32.40
C ILE A 316 -4.62 8.92 33.30
N ALA A 317 -3.87 7.96 32.76
CA ALA A 317 -3.24 6.90 33.53
C ALA A 317 -1.91 6.46 32.89
N VAL A 318 -0.96 6.06 33.72
CA VAL A 318 0.33 5.46 33.33
C VAL A 318 0.60 4.29 34.28
N GLU A 319 0.42 3.07 33.79
CA GLU A 319 0.51 1.85 34.59
C GLU A 319 1.73 1.02 34.19
N ARG A 320 2.42 0.43 35.17
CA ARG A 320 3.62 -0.38 34.89
C ARG A 320 3.25 -1.70 34.23
N ARG A 321 4.05 -2.07 33.23
CA ARG A 321 4.06 -3.40 32.61
C ARG A 321 5.41 -4.05 32.84
N HIS A 322 5.43 -5.36 33.06
CA HIS A 322 6.66 -6.12 33.35
C HIS A 322 7.25 -6.80 32.10
N CYS A 323 6.46 -6.93 31.05
CA CYS A 323 6.83 -7.55 29.78
C CYS A 323 5.94 -7.02 28.64
N THR A 324 6.39 -7.27 27.41
CA THR A 324 5.55 -7.20 26.20
C THR A 324 5.21 -8.63 25.78
N GLU A 325 4.19 -8.81 24.97
CA GLU A 325 3.87 -10.10 24.36
C GLU A 325 4.40 -10.14 22.93
N ALA A 326 5.06 -11.22 22.53
CA ALA A 326 5.46 -11.45 21.15
C ALA A 326 5.48 -12.96 20.88
N ALA A 327 5.02 -13.40 19.70
CA ALA A 327 4.85 -14.82 19.38
C ALA A 327 4.02 -15.59 20.44
N GLY A 328 2.98 -14.96 20.99
CA GLY A 328 2.12 -15.55 22.02
C GLY A 328 2.79 -15.82 23.37
N ARG A 329 3.97 -15.24 23.64
CA ARG A 329 4.71 -15.40 24.90
C ARG A 329 5.15 -14.07 25.50
N PRO A 330 5.30 -13.98 26.84
CA PRO A 330 5.86 -12.81 27.48
C PRO A 330 7.37 -12.69 27.19
N VAL A 331 7.81 -11.51 26.76
CA VAL A 331 9.22 -11.12 26.57
C VAL A 331 9.55 -10.04 27.59
N ARG A 332 10.54 -10.30 28.46
CA ARG A 332 10.88 -9.39 29.56
C ARG A 332 11.71 -8.23 29.05
N TRP A 333 11.63 -7.08 29.73
CA TRP A 333 12.47 -5.91 29.39
C TRP A 333 13.97 -6.18 29.47
N LEU A 334 14.38 -7.13 30.33
CA LEU A 334 15.78 -7.54 30.47
C LEU A 334 16.32 -8.26 29.23
N ASP A 335 15.45 -8.90 28.43
CA ASP A 335 15.81 -9.67 27.25
C ASP A 335 16.20 -8.78 26.06
N PHE A 336 15.85 -7.50 26.11
CA PHE A 336 16.15 -6.53 25.06
C PHE A 336 17.57 -5.98 25.18
N ALA A 337 18.21 -5.81 24.01
CA ALA A 337 19.35 -4.92 23.87
C ALA A 337 18.89 -3.48 24.18
N ARG A 338 19.53 -2.85 25.16
CA ARG A 338 19.15 -1.52 25.68
C ARG A 338 20.24 -0.46 25.48
N GLU A 339 21.30 -0.82 24.78
CA GLU A 339 22.45 0.02 24.52
C GLU A 339 22.75 0.05 23.03
N ARG A 340 23.15 1.24 22.55
CA ARG A 340 23.58 1.41 21.17
C ARG A 340 25.01 0.92 21.02
N ARG A 341 25.36 0.28 19.89
CA ARG A 341 26.75 -0.15 19.64
C ARG A 341 27.64 1.03 19.29
N ARG A 342 27.09 2.06 18.65
CA ARG A 342 27.84 3.24 18.19
C ARG A 342 27.25 4.54 18.76
N GLY A 343 27.09 4.58 20.08
CA GLY A 343 26.70 5.77 20.84
C GLY A 343 27.87 6.35 21.64
N ASN A 344 28.00 7.68 21.65
CA ASN A 344 29.01 8.37 22.47
C ASN A 344 28.67 8.38 23.97
N GLN A 345 27.42 8.07 24.34
CA GLN A 345 26.96 8.09 25.73
C GLN A 345 26.11 6.83 26.02
N PRO A 346 26.54 5.99 26.97
CA PRO A 346 25.71 4.90 27.46
C PRO A 346 24.48 5.45 28.21
N PRO A 347 23.43 4.64 28.41
CA PRO A 347 22.32 5.05 29.25
C PRO A 347 22.80 5.30 30.68
N VAL A 348 22.13 6.24 31.35
CA VAL A 348 22.38 6.58 32.75
C VAL A 348 22.10 5.37 33.67
N ASP A 349 21.06 4.61 33.34
CA ASP A 349 20.75 3.28 33.89
C ASP A 349 20.21 2.42 32.74
N SER A 350 20.75 1.23 32.55
CA SER A 350 20.32 0.33 31.47
C SER A 350 19.04 -0.44 31.80
N ARG A 351 18.43 -0.26 32.99
CA ARG A 351 17.12 -0.85 33.33
C ARG A 351 16.04 -0.46 32.32
N GLY A 352 15.34 -1.47 31.82
CA GLY A 352 14.19 -1.31 30.95
C GLY A 352 12.90 -1.27 31.76
N TRP A 353 12.04 -0.32 31.42
CA TRP A 353 10.70 -0.15 31.98
C TRP A 353 9.66 -0.31 30.87
N GLY A 354 8.45 -0.69 31.22
CA GLY A 354 7.33 -0.72 30.29
C GLY A 354 6.08 -0.19 30.95
N PHE A 355 5.21 0.37 30.12
CA PHE A 355 4.00 1.03 30.57
C PHE A 355 2.83 0.76 29.64
N GLU A 356 1.64 0.83 30.21
CA GLU A 356 0.42 1.14 29.51
C GLU A 356 0.05 2.60 29.80
N ILE A 357 -0.25 3.35 28.75
CA ILE A 357 -0.58 4.76 28.82
C ILE A 357 -2.00 4.92 28.30
N ARG A 358 -2.85 5.57 29.10
CA ARG A 358 -4.23 5.91 28.72
C ARG A 358 -4.37 7.42 28.57
N PHE A 359 -5.02 7.84 27.49
CA PHE A 359 -5.34 9.24 27.19
C PHE A 359 -6.85 9.47 27.22
N GLU A 360 -7.25 10.71 27.49
CA GLU A 360 -8.66 11.09 27.44
C GLU A 360 -9.22 10.96 26.01
N LYS A 361 -8.47 11.49 25.03
CA LYS A 361 -8.78 11.45 23.59
C LYS A 361 -7.76 10.61 22.84
N GLU A 362 -8.13 10.17 21.65
CA GLU A 362 -7.20 9.44 20.78
C GLU A 362 -5.95 10.25 20.49
N VAL A 363 -4.80 9.61 20.66
CA VAL A 363 -3.48 10.13 20.30
C VAL A 363 -2.96 9.33 19.12
N ARG A 364 -2.42 10.04 18.12
CA ARG A 364 -1.80 9.47 16.92
C ARG A 364 -0.34 9.10 17.22
N GLY A 365 0.07 7.90 16.80
CA GLY A 365 1.47 7.49 16.80
C GLY A 365 2.32 8.17 15.72
N PRO A 366 3.64 7.89 15.69
CA PRO A 366 4.35 6.98 16.58
C PRO A 366 4.63 7.60 17.95
N LEU A 367 4.62 6.76 18.99
CA LEU A 367 5.07 7.11 20.33
C LEU A 367 6.35 6.35 20.68
N ALA A 368 7.45 7.08 20.84
CA ALA A 368 8.73 6.54 21.28
C ALA A 368 9.35 7.47 22.34
N LEU A 369 9.63 6.95 23.54
CA LEU A 369 10.00 7.75 24.71
C LEU A 369 11.29 7.25 25.37
N GLY A 370 12.02 8.16 26.02
CA GLY A 370 13.21 7.82 26.82
C GLY A 370 14.53 7.79 26.04
N TYR A 371 15.55 7.16 26.63
CA TYR A 371 16.87 7.01 26.02
C TYR A 371 16.78 6.18 24.74
N ALA A 372 17.50 6.61 23.71
CA ALA A 372 17.54 5.99 22.39
C ALA A 372 16.15 5.71 21.76
N CYS A 373 15.16 6.55 22.08
CA CYS A 373 13.83 6.50 21.44
C CYS A 373 13.87 6.70 19.92
N HIS A 374 14.84 7.47 19.41
CA HIS A 374 15.11 7.59 17.98
C HIS A 374 15.65 6.30 17.34
N PHE A 375 16.00 5.28 18.14
CA PHE A 375 16.64 4.05 17.70
C PHE A 375 15.83 2.82 18.12
N GLY A 376 14.51 2.91 18.18
CA GLY A 376 13.65 1.75 18.42
C GLY A 376 13.52 1.29 19.87
N LEU A 377 14.07 2.01 20.85
CA LEU A 377 13.75 1.81 22.28
C LEU A 377 12.54 2.66 22.70
N GLY A 378 11.88 2.24 23.78
CA GLY A 378 10.70 2.91 24.35
C GLY A 378 9.55 3.13 23.38
N GLN A 379 9.39 2.22 22.41
CA GLN A 379 8.30 2.25 21.44
C GLN A 379 7.00 1.77 22.09
N PHE A 380 5.89 2.39 21.72
CA PHE A 380 4.54 1.97 22.09
C PHE A 380 3.72 1.63 20.85
N ILE A 381 2.82 0.68 20.99
CA ILE A 381 1.82 0.33 19.96
C ILE A 381 0.42 0.58 20.50
N ALA A 382 -0.51 0.93 19.60
CA ALA A 382 -1.91 1.04 19.94
C ALA A 382 -2.47 -0.31 20.41
N SER A 383 -3.26 -0.27 21.47
CA SER A 383 -4.09 -1.38 21.91
C SER A 383 -5.56 -1.00 21.70
N ALA A 384 -6.39 -1.99 21.38
CA ALA A 384 -7.84 -1.82 21.44
C ALA A 384 -8.24 -1.63 22.91
N GLU A 385 -9.22 -0.76 23.15
CA GLU A 385 -9.75 -0.50 24.50
C GLU A 385 -10.59 -1.67 25.03
#